data_AF-A0A6H9Y5S0-F1
#
_entry.id   AF-A0A6H9Y5S0-F1
#
_cell.length_a   1.000
_cell.length_b   1.000
_cell.length_c   1.000
_cell.angle_alpha   90.00
_cell.angle_beta   90.00
_cell.angle_gamma   90.00
#
_symmetry.space_group_name_H-M   'P 1'
#
loop_
_entity.id
_entity.type
_entity.pdbx_description
1 polymer ?
#
loop_
_entity_poly.entity_id
_entity_poly.type
_entity_poly.pdbx_seq_one_letter_code
_entity_poly.pdbx_strand_id
1 'polypeptide(L)'
;MIRIKSILGVAAFAVSAQALAVPVTVVGSTVSFTFDSALAGLFGAPAVNGDALYFTPTSFKAQSSSGAGFVVTSQTFNVAVTANAGYQIAGATLTESGDYFNINTNFAGNEGVAVSGQFILRDLESPFAAPATAGIVASTPLTATTSLATFGTTTWAAGASVNVPLGWGGQDGIVGGVNVTLQDILIASSLNAASSAFIEKKFAGIEIVTTPVPEPANYAMFLAGLGLLGYFARRRAVA
;
A
#
# COMPACT_ATOMS: atom_id res chain seq x y z
N MET A 1 -71.92 9.75 31.18
CA MET A 1 -70.64 10.47 31.09
C MET A 1 -69.53 9.46 30.84
N ILE A 2 -68.87 9.48 29.68
CA ILE A 2 -67.49 9.02 29.47
C ILE A 2 -66.98 9.80 28.24
N ARG A 3 -65.91 10.57 28.43
CA ARG A 3 -65.26 11.41 27.42
C ARG A 3 -64.13 10.60 26.78
N ILE A 4 -64.19 10.39 25.46
CA ILE A 4 -63.10 9.79 24.68
C ILE A 4 -62.15 10.92 24.28
N LYS A 5 -60.92 10.89 24.80
CA LYS A 5 -59.86 11.86 24.50
C LYS A 5 -59.09 11.43 23.25
N SER A 6 -58.97 12.34 22.29
CA SER A 6 -58.14 12.20 21.10
C SER A 6 -56.66 12.14 21.50
N ILE A 7 -55.93 11.11 21.04
CA ILE A 7 -54.47 11.02 21.17
C ILE A 7 -53.87 11.57 19.87
N LEU A 8 -53.15 12.69 20.00
CA LEU A 8 -52.38 13.32 18.94
C LEU A 8 -51.03 12.60 18.84
N GLY A 9 -50.81 11.85 17.76
CA GLY A 9 -49.54 11.17 17.49
C GLY A 9 -48.50 12.16 16.95
N VAL A 10 -47.38 12.33 17.68
CA VAL A 10 -46.21 13.07 17.20
C VAL A 10 -45.31 12.09 16.45
N ALA A 11 -45.12 12.30 15.15
CA ALA A 11 -44.15 11.57 14.34
C ALA A 11 -42.78 12.25 14.47
N ALA A 12 -41.81 11.59 15.10
CA ALA A 12 -40.42 12.04 15.14
C ALA A 12 -39.70 11.62 13.85
N PHE A 13 -39.31 12.61 13.04
CA PHE A 13 -38.40 12.40 11.91
C PHE A 13 -36.98 12.19 12.44
N ALA A 14 -36.47 10.97 12.37
CA ALA A 14 -35.07 10.69 12.59
C ALA A 14 -34.26 11.12 11.36
N VAL A 15 -33.54 12.24 11.48
CA VAL A 15 -32.54 12.64 10.48
C VAL A 15 -31.32 11.76 10.71
N SER A 16 -31.08 10.81 9.81
CA SER A 16 -29.84 10.04 9.78
C SER A 16 -28.70 10.95 9.35
N ALA A 17 -27.96 11.50 10.31
CA ALA A 17 -26.69 12.16 10.04
C ALA A 17 -25.70 11.11 9.53
N GLN A 18 -25.31 11.22 8.26
CA GLN A 18 -24.19 10.43 7.73
C GLN A 18 -22.92 10.98 8.39
N ALA A 19 -22.34 10.22 9.30
CA ALA A 19 -21.04 10.53 9.86
C ALA A 19 -20.00 10.33 8.75
N LEU A 20 -19.43 11.44 8.24
CA LEU A 20 -18.29 11.37 7.35
C LEU A 20 -17.07 10.92 8.18
N ALA A 21 -16.42 9.85 7.75
CA ALA A 21 -15.16 9.44 8.35
C ALA A 21 -14.12 10.56 8.16
N VAL A 22 -13.44 10.94 9.23
CA VAL A 22 -12.38 11.95 9.19
C VAL A 22 -11.11 11.26 8.69
N PRO A 23 -10.51 11.69 7.56
CA PRO A 23 -9.26 11.12 7.09
C PRO A 23 -8.15 11.37 8.12
N VAL A 24 -7.30 10.37 8.30
CA VAL A 24 -6.13 10.43 9.16
C VAL A 24 -4.93 10.82 8.31
N THR A 25 -4.18 11.82 8.74
CA THR A 25 -2.90 12.20 8.12
C THR A 25 -1.75 11.90 9.07
N VAL A 26 -0.73 11.22 8.56
CA VAL A 26 0.49 10.85 9.28
C VAL A 26 1.68 11.34 8.45
N VAL A 27 2.60 12.05 9.08
CA VAL A 27 3.70 12.74 8.40
C VAL A 27 4.97 11.89 8.47
N GLY A 28 5.58 11.63 7.31
CA GLY A 28 6.89 11.02 7.17
C GLY A 28 8.02 12.06 7.09
N SER A 29 9.18 11.66 6.58
CA SER A 29 10.33 12.56 6.41
C SER A 29 10.15 13.50 5.22
N THR A 30 9.83 12.95 4.06
CA THR A 30 9.70 13.67 2.78
C THR A 30 8.30 13.58 2.18
N VAL A 31 7.41 12.78 2.77
CA VAL A 31 6.01 12.67 2.34
C VAL A 31 5.05 12.72 3.52
N SER A 32 3.77 12.90 3.21
CA SER A 32 2.64 12.77 4.14
C SER A 32 1.64 11.75 3.61
N PHE A 33 1.17 10.85 4.48
CA PHE A 33 0.20 9.81 4.17
C PHE A 33 -1.17 10.23 4.69
N THR A 34 -2.20 10.19 3.84
CA THR A 34 -3.59 10.48 4.20
C THR A 34 -4.49 9.33 3.78
N PHE A 35 -5.29 8.81 4.71
CA PHE A 35 -6.16 7.66 4.47
C PHE A 35 -7.37 7.63 5.41
N ASP A 36 -8.40 6.88 5.03
CA ASP A 36 -9.51 6.56 5.93
C ASP A 36 -9.16 5.32 6.76
N SER A 37 -8.91 5.54 8.05
CA SER A 37 -8.55 4.45 8.98
C SER A 37 -9.63 3.37 9.12
N ALA A 38 -10.91 3.71 8.87
CA ALA A 38 -11.99 2.73 8.90
C ALA A 38 -11.94 1.76 7.71
N LEU A 39 -11.27 2.15 6.62
CA LEU A 39 -11.13 1.34 5.41
C LEU A 39 -9.84 0.51 5.37
N ALA A 40 -8.95 0.64 6.37
CA ALA A 40 -7.76 -0.21 6.48
C ALA A 40 -8.09 -1.69 6.68
N GLY A 41 -9.26 -1.99 7.24
CA GLY A 41 -9.81 -3.34 7.30
C GLY A 41 -8.83 -4.35 7.88
N LEU A 42 -8.54 -5.41 7.11
CA LEU A 42 -7.69 -6.52 7.56
C LEU A 42 -6.23 -6.13 7.81
N PHE A 43 -5.75 -4.99 7.29
CA PHE A 43 -4.41 -4.48 7.58
C PHE A 43 -4.27 -3.97 9.02
N GLY A 44 -5.36 -3.52 9.63
CA GLY A 44 -5.35 -2.86 10.94
C GLY A 44 -4.76 -1.45 10.90
N ALA A 45 -4.36 -0.95 12.07
CA ALA A 45 -3.83 0.41 12.19
C ALA A 45 -2.38 0.49 11.68
N PRO A 46 -2.04 1.46 10.81
CA PRO A 46 -0.67 1.66 10.38
C PRO A 46 0.17 2.41 11.42
N ALA A 47 1.48 2.32 11.24
CA ALA A 47 2.48 3.18 11.83
C ALA A 47 3.42 3.74 10.74
N VAL A 48 4.16 4.80 11.07
CA VAL A 48 5.11 5.45 10.15
C VAL A 48 6.52 5.43 10.72
N ASN A 49 7.51 5.16 9.87
CA ASN A 49 8.93 5.35 10.16
C ASN A 49 9.63 5.89 8.92
N GLY A 50 10.18 7.10 9.00
CA GLY A 50 10.69 7.80 7.81
C GLY A 50 9.59 7.98 6.77
N ASP A 51 9.83 7.51 5.55
CA ASP A 51 8.84 7.51 4.46
C ASP A 51 8.21 6.13 4.22
N ALA A 52 8.23 5.27 5.26
CA ALA A 52 7.56 3.99 5.25
C ALA A 52 6.28 4.01 6.10
N LEU A 53 5.16 3.67 5.48
CA LEU A 53 3.88 3.36 6.15
C LEU A 53 3.78 1.83 6.28
N TYR A 54 3.70 1.31 7.50
CA TYR A 54 3.70 -0.13 7.74
C TYR A 54 2.59 -0.59 8.66
N PHE A 55 2.24 -1.86 8.52
CA PHE A 55 1.14 -2.54 9.20
C PHE A 55 1.66 -3.82 9.84
N THR A 56 1.05 -4.20 10.96
CA THR A 56 1.26 -5.50 11.62
C THR A 56 -0.08 -6.23 11.75
N PRO A 57 -0.64 -6.74 10.64
CA PRO A 57 -1.96 -7.36 10.64
C PRO A 57 -2.02 -8.57 11.57
N THR A 58 -3.13 -8.73 12.28
CA THR A 58 -3.42 -9.93 13.09
C THR A 58 -4.54 -10.79 12.50
N SER A 59 -5.25 -10.25 11.51
CA SER A 59 -6.51 -10.80 11.00
C SER A 59 -6.41 -11.33 9.57
N PHE A 60 -5.25 -11.24 8.93
CA PHE A 60 -5.11 -11.55 7.51
C PHE A 60 -4.57 -12.97 7.31
N LYS A 61 -5.46 -13.92 6.99
CA LYS A 61 -5.15 -15.37 6.90
C LYS A 61 -5.99 -16.06 5.83
N ALA A 62 -5.46 -17.08 5.17
CA ALA A 62 -6.25 -18.05 4.41
C ALA A 62 -5.89 -19.48 4.87
N GLN A 63 -6.89 -20.35 5.04
CA GLN A 63 -6.77 -21.72 5.52
C GLN A 63 -7.63 -22.64 4.66
N SER A 64 -7.17 -23.84 4.33
CA SER A 64 -8.03 -24.88 3.79
C SER A 64 -7.63 -26.24 4.37
N SER A 65 -8.60 -27.06 4.78
CA SER A 65 -8.36 -28.35 5.43
C SER A 65 -9.33 -29.44 4.98
N SER A 66 -8.87 -30.68 4.94
CA SER A 66 -9.64 -31.91 4.67
C SER A 66 -10.49 -31.86 3.41
N GLY A 67 -9.96 -31.28 2.33
CA GLY A 67 -10.64 -31.22 1.04
C GLY A 67 -11.62 -30.06 0.91
N ALA A 68 -11.46 -28.99 1.69
CA ALA A 68 -12.34 -27.82 1.67
C ALA A 68 -12.25 -26.96 0.39
N GLY A 69 -11.33 -27.27 -0.53
CA GLY A 69 -11.14 -26.51 -1.76
C GLY A 69 -10.43 -25.18 -1.51
N PHE A 70 -10.67 -24.21 -2.39
CA PHE A 70 -10.04 -22.90 -2.34
C PHE A 70 -10.72 -22.00 -1.30
N VAL A 71 -9.90 -21.40 -0.45
CA VAL A 71 -10.28 -20.30 0.44
C VAL A 71 -9.45 -19.09 0.08
N VAL A 72 -10.12 -17.96 -0.11
CA VAL A 72 -9.53 -16.69 -0.51
C VAL A 72 -9.85 -15.64 0.55
N THR A 73 -8.81 -14.93 0.98
CA THR A 73 -8.92 -13.75 1.84
C THR A 73 -8.25 -12.59 1.15
N SER A 74 -8.95 -11.46 1.02
CA SER A 74 -8.43 -10.28 0.33
C SER A 74 -8.81 -8.98 1.04
N GLN A 75 -7.97 -7.96 0.83
CA GLN A 75 -8.21 -6.60 1.29
C GLN A 75 -7.61 -5.64 0.27
N THR A 76 -8.33 -4.56 0.00
CA THR A 76 -7.78 -3.42 -0.75
C THR A 76 -7.72 -2.21 0.17
N PHE A 77 -6.62 -1.48 0.13
CA PHE A 77 -6.45 -0.24 0.89
C PHE A 77 -5.88 0.87 0.00
N ASN A 78 -6.38 2.09 0.20
CA ASN A 78 -5.96 3.27 -0.55
C ASN A 78 -5.34 4.29 0.40
N VAL A 79 -4.21 4.85 -0.03
CA VAL A 79 -3.49 5.88 0.70
C VAL A 79 -3.14 7.00 -0.27
N ALA A 80 -3.60 8.21 0.02
CA ALA A 80 -3.10 9.39 -0.65
C ALA A 80 -1.74 9.75 -0.06
N VAL A 81 -0.73 9.88 -0.92
CA VAL A 81 0.63 10.27 -0.56
C VAL A 81 0.92 11.60 -1.21
N THR A 82 1.36 12.57 -0.42
CA THR A 82 1.75 13.90 -0.88
C THR A 82 3.21 14.15 -0.54
N ALA A 83 4.01 14.56 -1.50
CA ALA A 83 5.38 14.99 -1.25
C ALA A 83 5.39 16.28 -0.43
N ASN A 84 6.27 16.33 0.57
CA ASN A 84 6.53 17.55 1.32
C ASN A 84 7.25 18.55 0.41
N ALA A 85 7.19 19.83 0.77
CA ALA A 85 7.81 20.90 -0.02
C ALA A 85 9.29 20.61 -0.32
N GLY A 86 9.70 20.81 -1.57
CA GLY A 86 11.07 20.56 -2.05
C GLY A 86 11.34 19.11 -2.45
N TYR A 87 10.34 18.22 -2.43
CA TYR A 87 10.45 16.83 -2.87
C TYR A 87 9.40 16.49 -3.93
N GLN A 88 9.70 15.45 -4.72
CA GLN A 88 8.77 14.83 -5.64
C GLN A 88 8.83 13.31 -5.49
N ILE A 89 7.72 12.64 -5.78
CA ILE A 89 7.62 11.18 -5.73
C ILE A 89 8.28 10.60 -6.98
N ALA A 90 9.20 9.65 -6.78
CA ALA A 90 9.89 8.94 -7.86
C ALA A 90 9.42 7.48 -7.99
N GLY A 91 8.77 6.94 -6.96
CA GLY A 91 8.21 5.60 -6.97
C GLY A 91 7.77 5.16 -5.58
N ALA A 92 7.41 3.89 -5.48
CA ALA A 92 7.15 3.24 -4.21
C ALA A 92 7.51 1.76 -4.28
N THR A 93 7.83 1.20 -3.12
CA THR A 93 8.12 -0.22 -2.91
C THR A 93 7.18 -0.78 -1.86
N LEU A 94 6.77 -2.02 -2.08
CA LEU A 94 5.96 -2.81 -1.15
C LEU A 94 6.80 -4.00 -0.69
N THR A 95 6.83 -4.22 0.62
CA THR A 95 7.37 -5.42 1.25
C THR A 95 6.33 -6.06 2.15
N GLU A 96 6.17 -7.36 2.04
CA GLU A 96 5.19 -8.12 2.81
C GLU A 96 5.82 -9.39 3.36
N SER A 97 5.34 -9.84 4.52
CA SER A 97 5.76 -11.12 5.07
C SER A 97 4.74 -11.73 6.01
N GLY A 98 4.94 -13.02 6.25
CA GLY A 98 4.16 -13.81 7.18
C GLY A 98 4.66 -15.24 7.23
N ASP A 99 3.77 -16.17 7.54
CA ASP A 99 4.09 -17.59 7.55
C ASP A 99 2.97 -18.46 6.98
N TYR A 100 3.34 -19.70 6.65
CA TYR A 100 2.45 -20.66 6.06
C TYR A 100 2.81 -22.08 6.50
N PHE A 101 1.88 -23.02 6.30
CA PHE A 101 2.17 -24.46 6.32
C PHE A 101 1.34 -25.20 5.28
N ASN A 102 1.88 -26.31 4.80
CA ASN A 102 1.17 -27.28 3.98
C ASN A 102 1.36 -28.68 4.55
N ILE A 103 0.28 -29.40 4.83
CA ILE A 103 0.25 -30.77 5.35
C ILE A 103 -0.41 -31.64 4.30
N ASN A 104 0.24 -32.75 3.92
CA ASN A 104 -0.27 -33.74 2.97
C ASN A 104 -0.80 -33.15 1.64
N THR A 105 -0.28 -31.98 1.23
CA THR A 105 -0.66 -31.35 -0.04
C THR A 105 0.14 -31.95 -1.19
N ASN A 106 -0.55 -32.42 -2.21
CA ASN A 106 0.03 -32.84 -3.47
C ASN A 106 -0.17 -31.72 -4.51
N PHE A 107 0.74 -30.74 -4.51
CA PHE A 107 0.69 -29.51 -5.32
C PHE A 107 0.30 -29.70 -6.81
N ALA A 108 0.41 -30.92 -7.36
CA ALA A 108 -0.14 -31.31 -8.66
C ALA A 108 -1.66 -31.10 -8.83
N GLY A 109 -2.41 -31.00 -7.73
CA GLY A 109 -3.86 -30.72 -7.74
C GLY A 109 -4.24 -29.25 -7.51
N ASN A 110 -3.29 -28.31 -7.48
CA ASN A 110 -3.52 -26.94 -6.97
C ASN A 110 -3.87 -26.90 -5.47
N GLU A 111 -3.34 -27.85 -4.70
CA GLU A 111 -3.28 -27.75 -3.23
C GLU A 111 -2.08 -26.92 -2.81
N GLY A 112 -2.19 -26.25 -1.67
CA GLY A 112 -1.13 -25.40 -1.11
C GLY A 112 -1.61 -23.98 -0.88
N VAL A 113 -0.67 -23.05 -0.83
CA VAL A 113 -0.95 -21.63 -0.56
C VAL A 113 -0.34 -20.73 -1.61
N ALA A 114 -0.92 -19.54 -1.76
CA ALA A 114 -0.39 -18.48 -2.61
C ALA A 114 -0.66 -17.10 -1.99
N VAL A 115 0.25 -16.16 -2.28
CA VAL A 115 0.07 -14.72 -2.05
C VAL A 115 0.17 -14.02 -3.40
N SER A 116 -0.74 -13.10 -3.67
CA SER A 116 -0.73 -12.28 -4.87
C SER A 116 -1.54 -11.00 -4.66
N GLY A 117 -1.63 -10.19 -5.68
CA GLY A 117 -2.31 -8.91 -5.62
C GLY A 117 -1.74 -7.91 -6.62
N GLN A 118 -2.13 -6.66 -6.45
CA GLN A 118 -1.67 -5.57 -7.28
C GLN A 118 -1.24 -4.38 -6.41
N PHE A 119 -0.08 -3.82 -6.75
CA PHE A 119 0.41 -2.58 -6.19
C PHE A 119 0.31 -1.50 -7.26
N ILE A 120 -0.46 -0.46 -6.98
CA ILE A 120 -0.87 0.52 -7.98
C ILE A 120 -0.57 1.92 -7.48
N LEU A 121 0.11 2.72 -8.31
CA LEU A 121 0.25 4.16 -8.13
C LEU A 121 -0.61 4.87 -9.18
N ARG A 122 -1.26 5.95 -8.78
CA ARG A 122 -1.98 6.86 -9.67
C ARG A 122 -1.61 8.29 -9.35
N ASP A 123 -1.18 9.04 -10.36
CA ASP A 123 -0.97 10.48 -10.27
C ASP A 123 -2.27 11.20 -9.87
N LEU A 124 -2.22 12.02 -8.81
CA LEU A 124 -3.37 12.81 -8.36
C LEU A 124 -3.58 14.06 -9.22
N GLU A 125 -2.54 14.55 -9.90
CA GLU A 125 -2.62 15.70 -10.80
C GLU A 125 -3.08 15.31 -12.21
N SER A 126 -2.87 14.04 -12.58
CA SER A 126 -3.28 13.48 -13.87
C SER A 126 -4.14 12.22 -13.69
N PRO A 127 -5.33 12.29 -13.05
CA PRO A 127 -6.08 11.11 -12.62
C PRO A 127 -6.56 10.20 -13.76
N PHE A 128 -6.64 10.73 -14.98
CA PHE A 128 -7.02 9.98 -16.19
C PHE A 128 -5.83 9.34 -16.92
N ALA A 129 -4.59 9.63 -16.53
CA ALA A 129 -3.42 8.93 -17.04
C ALA A 129 -3.45 7.45 -16.64
N ALA A 130 -2.75 6.62 -17.41
CA ALA A 130 -2.60 5.21 -17.07
C ALA A 130 -1.90 5.08 -15.70
N PRO A 131 -2.42 4.26 -14.78
CA PRO A 131 -1.76 4.03 -13.51
C PRO A 131 -0.48 3.23 -13.73
N ALA A 132 0.47 3.38 -12.80
CA ALA A 132 1.66 2.57 -12.77
C ALA A 132 1.39 1.37 -11.85
N THR A 133 1.60 0.15 -12.35
CA THR A 133 1.17 -1.08 -11.66
C THR A 133 2.29 -2.10 -11.60
N ALA A 134 2.38 -2.83 -10.48
CA ALA A 134 3.17 -4.03 -10.34
C ALA A 134 2.34 -5.14 -9.70
N GLY A 135 2.58 -6.39 -10.10
CA GLY A 135 2.02 -7.55 -9.44
C GLY A 135 2.75 -7.85 -8.14
N ILE A 136 2.01 -8.21 -7.10
CA ILE A 136 2.59 -8.70 -5.85
C ILE A 136 2.95 -10.17 -6.05
N VAL A 137 4.22 -10.52 -5.84
CA VAL A 137 4.74 -11.86 -6.09
C VAL A 137 5.56 -12.34 -4.89
N ALA A 138 5.35 -13.60 -4.50
CA ALA A 138 6.16 -14.27 -3.49
C ALA A 138 7.62 -14.33 -3.93
N SER A 139 8.54 -14.01 -3.02
CA SER A 139 9.99 -14.02 -3.30
C SER A 139 10.54 -15.42 -3.54
N THR A 140 9.86 -16.45 -3.01
CA THR A 140 10.19 -17.87 -3.20
C THR A 140 8.91 -18.69 -3.38
N PRO A 141 8.99 -19.88 -4.02
CA PRO A 141 7.84 -20.78 -4.09
C PRO A 141 7.33 -21.20 -2.70
N LEU A 142 6.02 -21.14 -2.49
CA LEU A 142 5.37 -21.48 -1.21
C LEU A 142 5.03 -22.99 -1.11
N THR A 143 6.03 -23.84 -1.35
CA THR A 143 5.85 -25.30 -1.50
C THR A 143 6.38 -26.12 -0.34
N ALA A 144 6.87 -25.50 0.73
CA ALA A 144 7.34 -26.24 1.90
C ALA A 144 6.17 -27.01 2.55
N THR A 145 6.45 -28.24 2.96
CA THR A 145 5.49 -29.12 3.64
C THR A 145 5.95 -29.43 5.06
N THR A 146 4.98 -29.72 5.92
CA THR A 146 5.18 -30.16 7.30
C THR A 146 4.21 -31.31 7.61
N SER A 147 4.33 -31.89 8.80
CA SER A 147 3.49 -32.99 9.28
C SER A 147 3.09 -32.74 10.74
N LEU A 148 2.07 -33.45 11.23
CA LEU A 148 1.68 -33.36 12.64
C LEU A 148 2.78 -33.84 13.60
N ALA A 149 3.67 -34.73 13.16
CA ALA A 149 4.77 -35.23 13.99
C ALA A 149 5.92 -34.23 14.14
N THR A 150 6.05 -33.30 13.19
CA THR A 150 7.16 -32.32 13.09
C THR A 150 6.63 -30.94 12.73
N PHE A 151 5.53 -30.55 13.36
CA PHE A 151 4.77 -29.37 12.95
C PHE A 151 5.59 -28.09 13.11
N GLY A 152 5.62 -27.28 12.06
CA GLY A 152 6.25 -25.97 12.05
C GLY A 152 5.77 -25.16 10.84
N THR A 153 5.75 -23.83 11.00
CA THR A 153 5.44 -22.92 9.90
C THR A 153 6.71 -22.50 9.16
N THR A 154 6.56 -22.18 7.87
CA THR A 154 7.63 -21.63 7.03
C THR A 154 7.35 -20.16 6.81
N THR A 155 8.38 -19.32 6.92
CA THR A 155 8.24 -17.89 6.62
C THR A 155 8.07 -17.67 5.12
N TRP A 156 7.31 -16.65 4.75
CA TRP A 156 7.22 -16.18 3.38
C TRP A 156 7.44 -14.68 3.32
N ALA A 157 7.91 -14.21 2.16
CA ALA A 157 7.99 -12.81 1.81
C ALA A 157 7.44 -12.59 0.40
N ALA A 158 6.88 -11.41 0.17
CA ALA A 158 6.41 -10.97 -1.13
C ALA A 158 6.69 -9.47 -1.29
N GLY A 159 6.69 -8.99 -2.52
CA GLY A 159 6.89 -7.56 -2.76
C GLY A 159 6.50 -7.14 -4.16
N ALA A 160 6.49 -5.84 -4.36
CA ALA A 160 6.25 -5.17 -5.63
C ALA A 160 6.96 -3.81 -5.62
N SER A 161 7.35 -3.31 -6.79
CA SER A 161 7.92 -1.97 -6.91
C SER A 161 7.40 -1.29 -8.16
N VAL A 162 7.12 0.00 -8.02
CA VAL A 162 6.59 0.83 -9.11
C VAL A 162 7.39 2.12 -9.14
N ASN A 163 7.94 2.44 -10.31
CA ASN A 163 8.53 3.74 -10.56
C ASN A 163 7.47 4.67 -11.16
N VAL A 164 7.59 5.96 -10.88
CA VAL A 164 6.78 6.99 -11.53
C VAL A 164 7.09 6.99 -13.04
N PRO A 165 6.09 6.78 -13.91
CA PRO A 165 6.27 6.85 -15.36
C PRO A 165 6.61 8.24 -15.85
N LEU A 166 7.24 8.31 -17.03
CA LEU A 166 7.41 9.57 -17.76
C LEU A 166 6.04 10.17 -18.12
N GLY A 167 5.90 11.49 -17.99
CA GLY A 167 4.69 12.22 -18.34
C GLY A 167 3.68 12.39 -17.21
N TRP A 168 4.02 11.95 -15.99
CA TRP A 168 3.28 12.31 -14.77
C TRP A 168 3.74 13.67 -14.23
N GLY A 169 2.97 14.26 -13.31
CA GLY A 169 3.28 15.55 -12.67
C GLY A 169 2.71 16.76 -13.43
N GLY A 170 1.56 16.57 -14.09
CA GLY A 170 0.83 17.68 -14.71
C GLY A 170 1.65 18.52 -15.70
N GLN A 171 1.67 19.84 -15.48
CA GLN A 171 2.30 20.81 -16.38
C GLN A 171 3.78 21.07 -16.08
N ASP A 172 4.23 20.89 -14.84
CA ASP A 172 5.61 21.14 -14.41
C ASP A 172 6.46 19.86 -14.40
N GLY A 173 5.83 18.69 -14.55
CA GLY A 173 6.49 17.38 -14.55
C GLY A 173 6.89 16.91 -13.15
N ILE A 174 6.38 17.57 -12.10
CA ILE A 174 6.69 17.28 -10.70
C ILE A 174 5.56 16.43 -10.12
N VAL A 175 5.86 15.21 -9.71
CA VAL A 175 4.83 14.36 -9.06
C VAL A 175 4.72 14.72 -7.59
N GLY A 176 3.87 15.70 -7.29
CA GLY A 176 3.59 16.18 -5.93
C GLY A 176 2.67 15.26 -5.12
N GLY A 177 1.88 14.42 -5.77
CA GLY A 177 1.00 13.48 -5.06
C GLY A 177 0.54 12.29 -5.88
N VAL A 178 0.42 11.14 -5.21
CA VAL A 178 -0.10 9.90 -5.80
C VAL A 178 -1.11 9.25 -4.87
N ASN A 179 -2.08 8.53 -5.42
CA ASN A 179 -2.83 7.52 -4.67
C ASN A 179 -2.12 6.18 -4.82
N VAL A 180 -1.73 5.59 -3.69
CA VAL A 180 -1.20 4.23 -3.60
C VAL A 180 -2.36 3.29 -3.26
N THR A 181 -2.60 2.30 -4.11
CA THR A 181 -3.54 1.20 -3.84
C THR A 181 -2.75 -0.08 -3.59
N LEU A 182 -2.97 -0.66 -2.42
CA LEU A 182 -2.51 -2.00 -2.05
C LEU A 182 -3.70 -2.95 -2.15
N GLN A 183 -3.69 -3.83 -3.15
CA GLN A 183 -4.64 -4.92 -3.27
C GLN A 183 -3.95 -6.23 -2.94
N ASP A 184 -4.38 -6.88 -1.88
CA ASP A 184 -3.79 -8.12 -1.40
C ASP A 184 -4.76 -9.30 -1.43
N ILE A 185 -4.22 -10.46 -1.79
CA ILE A 185 -4.95 -11.70 -1.92
C ILE A 185 -4.09 -12.84 -1.35
N LEU A 186 -4.61 -13.50 -0.31
CA LEU A 186 -4.10 -14.77 0.20
C LEU A 186 -5.03 -15.90 -0.22
N ILE A 187 -4.47 -17.00 -0.71
CA ILE A 187 -5.22 -18.19 -1.10
C ILE A 187 -4.64 -19.41 -0.39
N ALA A 188 -5.51 -20.28 0.10
CA ALA A 188 -5.15 -21.60 0.59
C ALA A 188 -6.08 -22.66 -0.02
N SER A 189 -5.55 -23.83 -0.33
CA SER A 189 -6.29 -24.92 -0.97
C SER A 189 -5.87 -26.29 -0.45
N SER A 190 -6.87 -27.11 -0.13
CA SER A 190 -6.74 -28.52 0.23
C SER A 190 -7.86 -29.27 -0.47
N LEU A 191 -7.56 -30.37 -1.14
CA LEU A 191 -8.47 -31.16 -1.98
C LEU A 191 -8.58 -32.61 -1.51
N ASN A 192 -7.60 -33.10 -0.76
CA ASN A 192 -7.58 -34.45 -0.21
C ASN A 192 -8.06 -34.50 1.23
N ALA A 193 -8.63 -35.65 1.61
CA ALA A 193 -8.86 -35.95 3.02
C ALA A 193 -7.51 -35.91 3.77
N ALA A 194 -7.50 -35.29 4.95
CA ALA A 194 -6.31 -35.09 5.77
C ALA A 194 -5.19 -34.20 5.17
N SER A 195 -5.44 -33.45 4.08
CA SER A 195 -4.56 -32.35 3.69
C SER A 195 -4.96 -31.03 4.34
N SER A 196 -4.00 -30.13 4.54
CA SER A 196 -4.26 -28.80 5.10
C SER A 196 -3.26 -27.80 4.55
N ALA A 197 -3.74 -26.62 4.17
CA ALA A 197 -2.98 -25.48 3.74
C ALA A 197 -3.34 -24.28 4.62
N PHE A 198 -2.36 -23.47 4.98
CA PHE A 198 -2.56 -22.27 5.79
C PHE A 198 -1.53 -21.23 5.39
N ILE A 199 -1.97 -19.99 5.25
CA ILE A 199 -1.11 -18.82 5.04
C ILE A 199 -1.65 -17.66 5.87
N GLU A 200 -0.76 -16.88 6.44
CA GLU A 200 -1.05 -15.69 7.23
C GLU A 200 -0.11 -14.57 6.83
N LYS A 201 -0.61 -13.34 6.75
CA LYS A 201 0.20 -12.13 6.64
C LYS A 201 0.36 -11.49 8.02
N LYS A 202 1.61 -11.15 8.34
CA LYS A 202 2.01 -10.54 9.61
C LYS A 202 2.62 -9.16 9.44
N PHE A 203 3.01 -8.81 8.21
CA PHE A 203 3.60 -7.52 7.89
C PHE A 203 3.26 -7.09 6.46
N ALA A 204 2.99 -5.80 6.31
CA ALA A 204 2.98 -5.11 5.03
C ALA A 204 3.60 -3.71 5.24
N GLY A 205 4.49 -3.28 4.35
CA GLY A 205 5.16 -1.99 4.42
C GLY A 205 5.26 -1.36 3.04
N ILE A 206 4.82 -0.11 2.95
CA ILE A 206 4.92 0.73 1.76
C ILE A 206 5.99 1.78 2.03
N GLU A 207 7.06 1.78 1.27
CA GLU A 207 8.10 2.81 1.31
C GLU A 207 7.99 3.70 0.07
N ILE A 208 7.96 5.01 0.29
CA ILE A 208 7.88 5.98 -0.79
C ILE A 208 9.28 6.46 -1.15
N VAL A 209 9.62 6.39 -2.43
CA VAL A 209 10.88 6.89 -2.95
C VAL A 209 10.65 8.31 -3.43
N THR A 210 11.39 9.27 -2.87
CA THR A 210 11.35 10.67 -3.29
C THR A 210 12.70 11.15 -3.80
N THR A 211 12.68 12.25 -4.56
CA THR A 211 13.87 12.99 -4.96
C THR A 211 13.66 14.48 -4.67
N PRO A 212 14.71 15.24 -4.28
CA PRO A 212 14.58 16.68 -4.13
C PRO A 212 14.23 17.34 -5.48
N VAL A 213 13.30 18.29 -5.47
CA VAL A 213 12.99 19.15 -6.61
C VAL A 213 14.06 20.24 -6.69
N PRO A 214 14.81 20.35 -7.79
CA PRO A 214 15.80 21.41 -7.94
C PRO A 214 15.15 22.79 -7.95
N GLU A 215 15.50 23.65 -6.98
CA GLU A 215 15.03 25.03 -7.00
C GLU A 215 15.74 25.83 -8.12
N PRO A 216 15.02 26.62 -8.93
CA PRO A 216 15.62 27.46 -9.98
C PRO A 216 16.72 28.39 -9.48
N ALA A 217 16.62 28.84 -8.23
CA ALA A 217 17.62 29.67 -7.58
C ALA A 217 18.99 28.97 -7.43
N ASN A 218 19.02 27.65 -7.23
CA ASN A 218 20.27 26.89 -7.13
C ASN A 218 21.04 26.91 -8.45
N TYR A 219 20.34 26.79 -9.58
CA TYR A 219 20.97 26.92 -10.90
C TYR A 219 21.37 28.35 -11.21
N ALA A 220 20.55 29.33 -10.84
CA ALA A 220 20.87 30.74 -11.03
C ALA A 220 22.12 31.15 -10.25
N MET A 221 22.26 30.69 -9.01
CA MET A 221 23.45 30.96 -8.17
C MET A 221 24.69 30.22 -8.68
N PHE A 222 24.54 28.98 -9.13
CA PHE A 222 25.65 28.24 -9.76
C PHE A 222 26.14 28.94 -11.04
N LEU A 223 25.22 29.32 -11.93
CA LEU A 223 25.54 30.04 -13.16
C LEU A 223 26.10 31.44 -12.88
N ALA A 224 25.56 32.14 -11.89
CA ALA A 224 26.09 33.43 -11.44
C ALA A 224 27.54 33.27 -10.90
N GLY A 225 27.79 32.21 -10.13
CA GLY A 225 29.13 31.86 -9.65
C GLY A 225 30.11 31.56 -10.79
N LEU A 226 29.71 30.75 -11.77
CA LEU A 226 30.51 30.48 -12.97
C LEU A 226 30.75 31.74 -13.81
N GLY A 227 29.73 32.60 -13.94
CA GLY A 227 29.83 33.89 -14.63
C GLY A 227 30.85 34.82 -13.98
N LEU A 228 30.85 34.91 -12.64
CA LEU A 228 31.83 35.68 -11.88
C LEU A 228 33.24 35.12 -12.05
N LEU A 229 33.42 33.79 -11.95
CA LEU A 229 34.72 33.14 -12.16
C LEU A 229 35.26 33.38 -13.58
N GLY A 230 34.41 33.25 -14.60
CA GLY A 230 34.76 33.57 -15.98
C GLY A 230 35.16 35.04 -16.18
N TYR A 231 34.45 35.97 -15.52
CA TYR A 231 34.78 37.39 -15.54
C TYR A 231 36.17 37.66 -14.93
N PHE A 232 36.48 37.08 -13.77
CA PHE A 232 37.81 37.24 -13.14
C PHE A 232 38.93 36.58 -13.94
N ALA A 233 38.69 35.40 -14.53
CA ALA A 233 39.66 34.72 -15.39
C ALA A 233 39.97 35.56 -16.65
N ARG A 234 38.95 36.17 -17.27
CA ARG A 234 39.14 37.08 -18.41
C ARG A 234 39.97 38.31 -18.04
N ARG A 235 39.77 38.88 -16.86
CA ARG A 235 40.56 40.04 -16.41
C ARG A 235 42.03 39.70 -16.16
N ARG A 236 42.33 38.46 -15.75
CA ARG A 236 43.71 37.98 -15.56
C ARG A 236 44.43 37.63 -16.86
N ALA A 237 43.71 37.31 -17.94
CA ALA A 237 44.31 36.99 -19.23
C ALA A 237 44.63 38.22 -20.10
N VAL A 238 44.06 39.39 -19.77
CA VAL A 238 44.22 40.65 -20.52
C VAL A 238 45.20 41.62 -19.83
N ALA A 239 45.71 41.26 -18.65
CA ALA A 239 46.77 41.97 -17.93
C ALA A 239 48.07 41.17 -18.01
#